data_AF-A0A3N0A7B5-F1
#
_entry.id   AF-A0A3N0A7B5-F1
#
_cell.length_a   1.000
_cell.length_b   1.000
_cell.length_c   1.000
_cell.angle_alpha   90.00
_cell.angle_beta   90.00
_cell.angle_gamma   90.00
#
_symmetry.space_group_name_H-M   'P 1'
#
loop_
_entity.id
_entity.type
_entity.pdbx_description
1 polymer ?
#
loop_
_entity_poly.entity_id
_entity_poly.type
_entity_poly.pdbx_seq_one_letter_code
_entity_poly.pdbx_strand_id
1 'polypeptide(L)'
;MKTKILLATLMLTVVFLGAAGSATAAFAQYLGNVGDGGETGRLTLEEALALQRERIIAVQDNPGAGSGTPILSSEGVLGAAIISAAVFGGVAGALLLRGRSGKYAAMGRG
;
A
#
# COMPACT_ATOMS: atom_id res chain seq x y z
N MET A 1 -46.02 1.49 5.04
CA MET A 1 -44.69 0.94 4.70
C MET A 1 -43.72 2.01 4.20
N LYS A 2 -44.12 2.88 3.25
CA LYS A 2 -43.27 3.94 2.69
C LYS A 2 -42.62 4.87 3.73
N THR A 3 -43.36 5.32 4.75
CA THR A 3 -42.83 6.19 5.82
C THR A 3 -41.75 5.53 6.67
N LYS A 4 -41.87 4.21 6.94
CA LYS A 4 -40.88 3.46 7.71
C LYS A 4 -39.56 3.31 6.95
N ILE A 5 -39.65 3.09 5.64
CA ILE A 5 -38.48 3.04 4.74
C ILE A 5 -37.81 4.40 4.68
N LEU A 6 -38.59 5.48 4.53
CA LEU A 6 -38.06 6.84 4.46
C LEU A 6 -37.34 7.26 5.76
N LEU A 7 -37.89 6.89 6.91
CA LEU A 7 -37.27 7.12 8.21
C LEU A 7 -35.95 6.33 8.36
N ALA A 8 -35.93 5.06 7.93
CA ALA A 8 -34.73 4.23 7.99
C ALA A 8 -33.61 4.77 7.09
N THR A 9 -33.95 5.22 5.87
CA THR A 9 -32.99 5.84 4.96
C THR A 9 -32.44 7.16 5.52
N LEU A 10 -33.29 7.99 6.13
CA LEU A 10 -32.86 9.24 6.78
C LEU A 10 -31.89 8.98 7.94
N MET A 11 -32.15 7.97 8.76
CA MET A 11 -31.26 7.62 9.86
C MET A 11 -29.91 7.10 9.36
N LEU A 12 -29.92 6.27 8.31
CA LEU A 12 -28.69 5.75 7.71
C LEU A 12 -27.84 6.88 7.10
N THR A 13 -28.45 7.85 6.43
CA THR A 13 -27.71 8.97 5.84
C THR A 13 -27.11 9.89 6.91
N VAL A 14 -27.82 10.17 8.00
CA VAL A 14 -27.29 10.98 9.12
C VAL A 14 -26.09 10.29 9.77
N VAL A 15 -26.18 8.98 10.02
CA VAL A 15 -25.06 8.21 10.61
C VAL A 15 -23.87 8.17 9.65
N PHE A 16 -24.11 7.94 8.35
CA PHE A 16 -23.04 7.87 7.36
C PHE A 16 -22.35 9.22 7.13
N LEU A 17 -23.11 10.32 7.03
CA LEU A 17 -22.53 11.67 6.92
C LEU A 17 -21.79 12.09 8.20
N GLY A 18 -22.33 11.73 9.38
CA GLY A 18 -21.65 11.98 10.66
C GLY A 18 -20.32 11.24 10.78
N ALA A 19 -20.28 9.98 10.35
CA ALA A 19 -19.05 9.17 10.31
C ALA A 19 -18.04 9.66 9.25
N ALA A 20 -18.52 10.11 8.08
CA ALA A 20 -17.64 10.71 7.07
C ALA A 20 -17.05 12.06 7.54
N GLY A 21 -17.83 12.86 8.27
CA GLY A 21 -17.39 14.13 8.84
C GLY A 21 -16.44 14.00 10.03
N SER A 22 -16.51 12.92 10.81
CA SER A 22 -15.52 12.66 11.87
C SER A 22 -14.16 12.21 11.31
N ALA A 23 -14.15 11.56 10.14
CA ALA A 23 -12.92 11.20 9.46
C ALA A 23 -12.12 12.43 8.99
N THR A 24 -12.78 13.53 8.57
CA THR A 24 -12.08 14.75 8.12
C THR A 24 -11.42 15.52 9.27
N ALA A 25 -11.99 15.48 10.48
CA ALA A 25 -11.35 16.07 11.66
C ALA A 25 -10.00 15.40 12.00
N ALA A 26 -9.87 14.09 11.73
CA ALA A 26 -8.61 13.35 11.89
C ALA A 26 -7.56 13.68 10.80
N PHE A 27 -7.91 14.35 9.71
CA PHE A 27 -6.93 14.86 8.74
C PHE A 27 -6.51 16.31 9.00
N ALA A 28 -7.28 17.08 9.79
CA ALA A 28 -6.92 18.44 10.16
C ALA A 28 -5.68 18.52 11.06
N GLN A 29 -5.43 17.48 11.88
CA GLN A 29 -4.17 17.32 12.63
C GLN A 29 -2.92 17.17 11.74
N TYR A 30 -3.10 16.78 10.47
CA TYR A 30 -2.02 16.70 9.48
C TYR A 30 -1.91 17.97 8.62
N LEU A 31 -2.81 18.95 8.78
CA LEU A 31 -2.79 20.20 8.00
C LEU A 31 -1.86 21.29 8.55
N GLY A 32 -0.97 20.93 9.47
CA GLY A 32 0.18 21.76 9.80
C GLY A 32 -0.03 22.61 11.04
N ASN A 33 0.47 22.03 12.14
CA ASN A 33 1.22 22.74 13.16
C ASN A 33 0.51 23.16 14.46
N VAL A 34 -0.40 22.33 14.95
CA VAL A 34 -0.78 22.40 16.36
C VAL A 34 0.32 21.84 17.27
N GLY A 35 0.88 22.68 18.14
CA GLY A 35 1.69 22.21 19.28
C GLY A 35 0.85 21.38 20.27
N ASP A 36 1.49 20.70 21.23
CA ASP A 36 0.80 19.83 22.21
C ASP A 36 -0.30 20.54 23.03
N GLY A 37 -0.31 21.89 23.02
CA GLY A 37 -1.32 22.75 23.64
C GLY A 37 -2.30 23.45 22.68
N GLY A 38 -2.32 23.11 21.38
CA GLY A 38 -3.22 23.74 20.40
C GLY A 38 -2.73 25.07 19.81
N GLU A 39 -1.44 25.36 19.93
CA GLU A 39 -0.79 26.55 19.38
C GLU A 39 -0.77 26.47 17.85
N THR A 40 -1.27 27.48 17.13
CA THR A 40 -1.12 27.59 15.67
C THR A 40 0.09 28.45 15.33
N GLY A 41 1.00 27.94 14.50
CA GLY A 41 2.22 28.63 14.00
C GLY A 41 3.55 27.85 14.09
N ARG A 42 3.60 26.65 14.70
CA ARG A 42 4.83 25.86 14.95
C ARG A 42 5.29 24.95 13.78
N LEU A 43 5.59 25.51 12.62
CA LEU A 43 6.24 24.90 11.44
C LEU A 43 6.02 25.90 10.32
N THR A 44 6.84 26.94 10.31
CA THR A 44 6.89 27.85 9.16
C THR A 44 7.22 27.04 7.91
N LEU A 45 6.87 27.56 6.72
CA LEU A 45 7.16 26.86 5.47
C LEU A 45 8.66 26.56 5.32
N GLU A 46 9.48 27.47 5.85
CA GLU A 46 10.94 27.38 5.90
C GLU A 46 11.42 26.23 6.80
N GLU A 47 10.82 26.09 7.98
CA GLU A 47 11.16 25.03 8.93
C GLU A 47 10.69 23.65 8.43
N ALA A 48 9.51 23.59 7.81
CA ALA A 48 9.04 22.38 7.14
C ALA A 48 9.97 21.98 5.98
N LEU A 49 10.44 22.96 5.20
CA LEU A 49 11.34 22.74 4.08
C LEU A 49 12.75 22.33 4.57
N ALA A 50 13.22 22.88 5.69
CA ALA A 50 14.47 22.46 6.34
C ALA A 50 14.38 21.00 6.82
N LEU A 51 13.30 20.64 7.52
CA LEU A 51 13.07 19.27 7.99
C LEU A 51 12.97 18.25 6.84
N GLN A 52 12.31 18.62 5.73
CA GLN A 52 12.25 17.74 4.56
C GLN A 52 13.62 17.53 3.93
N ARG A 53 14.45 18.57 3.82
CA ARG A 53 15.83 18.43 3.33
C ARG A 53 16.65 17.51 4.22
N GLU A 54 16.54 17.67 5.53
CA GLU A 54 17.27 16.84 6.50
C GLU A 54 16.85 15.37 6.41
N ARG A 55 15.56 15.09 6.21
CA ARG A 55 15.06 13.72 5.97
C ARG A 55 15.63 13.10 4.69
N ILE A 56 15.79 13.88 3.62
CA ILE A 56 16.39 13.40 2.37
C ILE A 56 17.88 13.07 2.59
N ILE A 57 18.62 13.95 3.25
CA ILE A 57 20.04 13.72 3.59
C ILE A 57 20.18 12.48 4.46
N ALA A 58 19.35 12.33 5.49
CA ALA A 58 19.37 11.17 6.37
C ALA A 58 19.13 9.85 5.62
N VAL A 59 18.24 9.83 4.62
CA VAL A 59 18.00 8.66 3.77
C VAL A 59 19.17 8.39 2.82
N GLN A 60 19.80 9.43 2.27
CA GLN A 60 20.99 9.29 1.43
C GLN A 60 22.19 8.75 2.20
N ASP A 61 22.38 9.24 3.43
CA ASP A 61 23.48 8.82 4.30
C ASP A 61 23.24 7.44 4.92
N ASN A 62 21.98 7.02 5.02
CA ASN A 62 21.60 5.73 5.62
C ASN A 62 20.67 4.92 4.69
N PRO A 63 21.16 4.46 3.52
CA PRO A 63 20.35 3.79 2.50
C PRO A 63 19.74 2.47 2.99
N GLY A 64 20.26 1.88 4.07
CA GLY A 64 19.73 0.67 4.72
C GLY A 64 18.77 0.91 5.88
N ALA A 65 18.53 2.16 6.30
CA ALA A 65 17.72 2.48 7.49
C ALA A 65 16.19 2.54 7.22
N GLY A 66 15.75 2.32 5.97
CA GLY A 66 14.33 2.36 5.59
C GLY A 66 13.62 1.01 5.72
N SER A 67 12.62 0.93 6.62
CA SER A 67 11.56 -0.09 6.87
C SER A 67 11.82 -1.60 6.62
N GLY A 68 13.03 -2.04 6.30
CA GLY A 68 13.40 -3.43 6.06
C GLY A 68 12.95 -4.04 4.73
N THR A 69 12.12 -3.37 3.91
CA THR A 69 11.59 -3.93 2.66
C THR A 69 11.51 -2.90 1.53
N PRO A 70 12.64 -2.56 0.89
CA PRO A 70 12.61 -1.74 -0.31
C PRO A 70 11.87 -2.48 -1.44
N ILE A 71 10.67 -2.01 -1.81
CA ILE A 71 9.84 -2.64 -2.87
C ILE A 71 10.55 -2.58 -4.23
N LEU A 72 11.26 -1.50 -4.54
CA LEU A 72 11.89 -1.27 -5.85
C LEU A 72 13.38 -1.61 -5.92
N SER A 73 13.98 -2.13 -4.84
CA SER A 73 15.38 -2.56 -4.84
C SER A 73 15.53 -3.93 -5.51
N SER A 74 16.66 -4.14 -6.20
CA SER A 74 17.07 -5.44 -6.75
C SER A 74 17.32 -6.50 -5.66
N GLU A 75 17.66 -6.09 -4.44
CA GLU A 75 17.78 -6.97 -3.27
C GLU A 75 16.51 -6.99 -2.40
N GLY A 76 15.48 -6.25 -2.83
CA GLY A 76 14.22 -6.11 -2.12
C GLY A 76 13.13 -7.05 -2.61
N VAL A 77 11.88 -6.69 -2.33
CA VAL A 77 10.72 -7.54 -2.60
C VAL A 77 10.54 -7.83 -4.09
N LEU A 78 10.77 -6.84 -4.96
CA LEU A 78 10.66 -7.04 -6.40
C LEU A 78 11.75 -7.98 -6.93
N GLY A 79 12.99 -7.87 -6.44
CA GLY A 79 14.07 -8.80 -6.76
C GLY A 79 13.73 -10.23 -6.35
N ALA A 80 13.28 -10.42 -5.11
CA ALA A 80 12.83 -11.71 -4.61
C ALA A 80 11.65 -12.29 -5.42
N ALA A 81 10.70 -11.45 -5.83
CA ALA A 81 9.55 -11.85 -6.64
C ALA A 81 9.98 -12.30 -8.04
N ILE A 82 10.89 -11.57 -8.70
CA ILE A 82 11.42 -11.92 -10.02
C ILE A 82 12.16 -13.26 -9.97
N ILE A 83 13.05 -13.45 -8.98
CA ILE A 83 13.79 -14.72 -8.81
C ILE A 83 12.82 -15.88 -8.57
N SER A 84 11.83 -15.69 -7.69
CA SER A 84 10.83 -16.72 -7.39
C SER A 84 10.00 -17.09 -8.62
N ALA A 85 9.50 -16.08 -9.36
CA ALA A 85 8.74 -16.30 -10.58
C ALA A 85 9.57 -17.04 -11.65
N ALA A 86 10.85 -16.71 -11.79
CA ALA A 86 11.75 -17.36 -12.74
C ALA A 86 11.99 -18.85 -12.38
N VAL A 87 12.24 -19.16 -11.11
CA VAL A 87 12.50 -20.55 -10.69
C VAL A 87 11.25 -21.40 -10.79
N PHE A 88 10.15 -20.99 -10.15
CA PHE A 88 8.92 -21.78 -10.16
C PHE A 88 8.26 -21.80 -11.54
N GLY A 89 8.26 -20.67 -12.24
CA GLY A 89 7.76 -20.58 -13.61
C GLY A 89 8.60 -21.40 -14.60
N GLY A 90 9.93 -21.40 -14.45
CA GLY A 90 10.84 -22.21 -15.27
C GLY A 90 10.62 -23.71 -15.09
N VAL A 91 10.52 -24.17 -13.83
CA VAL A 91 10.23 -25.58 -13.54
C VAL A 91 8.85 -25.99 -14.04
N ALA A 92 7.83 -25.16 -13.79
CA ALA A 92 6.47 -25.42 -14.26
C ALA A 92 6.40 -25.47 -15.80
N GLY A 93 7.06 -24.54 -16.50
CA GLY A 93 7.13 -24.52 -17.96
C GLY A 93 7.84 -25.74 -18.53
N ALA A 94 8.96 -26.16 -17.92
CA ALA A 94 9.68 -27.36 -18.33
C ALA A 94 8.82 -28.63 -18.16
N LEU A 95 8.12 -28.76 -17.02
CA LEU A 95 7.21 -29.88 -16.78
C LEU A 95 6.00 -29.87 -17.72
N LEU A 96 5.46 -28.69 -18.04
CA LEU A 96 4.35 -28.54 -18.98
C LEU A 96 4.75 -28.98 -20.40
N LEU A 97 5.91 -28.55 -20.90
CA LEU A 97 6.43 -28.95 -22.20
C LEU A 97 6.76 -30.45 -22.26
N ARG A 98 7.33 -31.00 -21.18
CA ARG A 98 7.60 -32.44 -21.07
C ARG A 98 6.33 -33.27 -20.95
N GLY A 99 5.32 -32.78 -20.24
CA GLY A 99 4.01 -33.42 -20.09
C GLY A 99 3.26 -33.53 -21.43
N ARG A 100 3.44 -32.56 -22.32
CA ARG A 100 2.85 -32.57 -23.67
C ARG A 100 3.56 -33.47 -24.68
N SER A 101 4.80 -33.88 -24.40
CA SER A 101 5.63 -34.71 -25.30
C SER A 101 5.83 -36.15 -24.79
N GLY A 102 5.33 -36.48 -23.61
CA GLY A 102 5.45 -37.81 -23.01
C GLY A 102 4.66 -38.89 -23.75
N LYS A 103 5.05 -40.16 -23.54
CA LYS A 103 4.37 -41.36 -24.11
C LYS A 103 2.86 -41.43 -23.85
N TYR A 104 2.39 -40.78 -22.78
CA TYR A 104 0.97 -40.69 -22.40
C TYR A 104 0.26 -39.43 -22.92
N ALA A 105 0.95 -38.53 -23.63
CA ALA A 105 0.37 -37.30 -24.15
C ALA A 105 -0.45 -37.53 -25.45
N ALA A 106 -0.22 -38.65 -26.14
CA ALA A 106 -1.05 -39.11 -27.24
C ALA A 106 -1.83 -40.35 -26.77
N MET A 107 -3.16 -40.21 -26.64
CA MET A 107 -4.05 -41.33 -26.36
C MET A 107 -3.91 -42.38 -27.48
N GLY A 108 -3.54 -43.62 -27.13
CA GLY A 108 -3.48 -44.74 -28.10
C GLY A 108 -2.08 -45.29 -28.47
N ARG A 109 -0.99 -44.88 -27.80
CA ARG A 109 0.31 -45.56 -27.88
C ARG A 109 0.57 -46.42 -26.65
N GLY A 110 -0.20 -47.49 -26.50
CA GLY A 110 0.05 -48.61 -25.59
C GLY A 110 0.42 -49.84 -26.42
#